data_AF-A0A2V6AFH9-F1
#
_entry.id   AF-A0A2V6AFH9-F1
#
_cell.length_a   1.000
_cell.length_b   1.000
_cell.length_c   1.000
_cell.angle_alpha   90.00
_cell.angle_beta   90.00
_cell.angle_gamma   90.00
#
_symmetry.space_group_name_H-M   'P 1'
#
loop_
_entity.id
_entity.type
_entity.pdbx_description
1 polymer ?
#
loop_
_entity_poly.entity_id
_entity_poly.type
_entity_poly.pdbx_seq_one_letter_code
_entity_poly.pdbx_strand_id
1 'polypeptide(L)'
;ISWASFAGGLTFQVATMPIGGPALTVTGVTSTFQDVLRDKSPTDLKIMNRKILLGMGASAADTEAFLNNGAFSPSAQTAFVLNLKSLDGVANRGAFVRLAAKKSSDEADAIFCVETAELMGNLHEGDKPLARIALIGDFPICVAKDGTVVVALQWDYAAWTALADRFARDVKAEAKGKPCLVALSGIVSPRLREELESRGFHVQDRLSPGPLR
;
A
#
# COMPACT_ATOMS: atom_id res chain seq x y z
N ILE A 1 7.37 -13.52 -0.95
CA ILE A 1 6.33 -13.59 0.10
C ILE A 1 6.35 -12.27 0.86
N SER A 2 5.58 -11.28 0.41
CA SER A 2 5.67 -9.87 0.85
C SER A 2 5.07 -9.55 2.22
N TRP A 3 4.55 -10.56 2.94
CA TRP A 3 3.76 -10.33 4.14
C TRP A 3 4.50 -10.56 5.45
N ALA A 4 5.74 -11.07 5.47
CA ALA A 4 6.41 -11.44 6.72
C ALA A 4 6.66 -10.23 7.66
N SER A 5 7.06 -9.08 7.11
CA SER A 5 7.38 -7.88 7.88
C SER A 5 6.13 -7.13 8.37
N PHE A 6 5.04 -7.14 7.58
CA PHE A 6 3.79 -6.44 7.89
C PHE A 6 2.77 -7.29 8.66
N ALA A 7 2.91 -8.63 8.66
CA ALA A 7 2.04 -9.56 9.38
C ALA A 7 2.51 -9.91 10.80
N GLY A 8 3.48 -9.19 11.37
CA GLY A 8 3.95 -9.42 12.73
C GLY A 8 4.74 -10.74 12.91
N GLY A 9 5.54 -11.14 11.92
CA GLY A 9 6.58 -12.18 12.10
C GLY A 9 6.14 -13.63 11.92
N LEU A 10 4.96 -13.91 11.33
CA LEU A 10 4.57 -15.28 10.98
C LEU A 10 5.18 -15.69 9.64
N THR A 11 6.28 -16.43 9.69
CA THR A 11 6.96 -17.01 8.52
C THR A 11 6.12 -18.11 7.90
N PHE A 12 5.43 -17.84 6.78
CA PHE A 12 4.93 -18.90 5.90
C PHE A 12 5.98 -19.14 4.82
N GLN A 13 6.56 -20.34 4.78
CA GLN A 13 7.45 -20.75 3.70
C GLN A 13 6.60 -21.08 2.47
N VAL A 14 6.67 -20.22 1.46
CA VAL A 14 6.20 -20.50 0.10
C VAL A 14 7.44 -20.51 -0.79
N ALA A 15 7.78 -21.69 -1.31
CA ALA A 15 8.88 -21.82 -2.25
C ALA A 15 8.50 -21.08 -3.56
N THR A 16 9.23 -20.02 -3.90
CA THR A 16 9.08 -19.31 -5.18
C THR A 16 10.27 -19.61 -6.07
N MET A 17 10.01 -20.21 -7.24
CA MET A 17 11.01 -20.34 -8.32
C MET A 17 11.39 -18.96 -8.86
N PRO A 18 12.63 -18.75 -9.34
CA PRO A 18 13.05 -17.46 -9.88
C PRO A 18 12.39 -17.26 -11.25
N ILE A 19 11.35 -16.44 -11.29
CA ILE A 19 10.89 -15.79 -12.51
C ILE A 19 11.52 -14.40 -12.50
N GLY A 20 12.11 -13.99 -13.64
CA GLY A 20 12.83 -12.73 -13.79
C GLY A 20 12.13 -11.55 -13.12
N GLY A 21 12.92 -10.68 -12.49
CA GLY A 21 12.46 -9.62 -11.59
C GLY A 21 11.23 -8.87 -12.13
N PRO A 22 10.22 -8.62 -11.29
CA PRO A 22 8.95 -8.08 -11.74
C PRO A 22 9.17 -6.72 -12.40
N ALA A 23 8.77 -6.61 -13.67
CA ALA A 23 8.51 -5.31 -14.26
C ALA A 23 7.39 -4.67 -13.43
N LEU A 24 7.73 -3.71 -12.57
CA LEU A 24 6.76 -2.90 -11.82
C LEU A 24 5.93 -2.09 -12.82
N THR A 25 4.79 -2.65 -13.25
CA THR A 25 3.79 -1.93 -14.02
C THR A 25 2.92 -1.12 -13.07
N VAL A 26 3.30 0.15 -12.84
CA VAL A 26 2.40 1.15 -12.25
C VAL A 26 1.36 1.48 -13.31
N THR A 27 0.11 1.06 -13.12
CA THR A 27 -0.97 1.20 -14.09
C THR A 27 -1.74 2.52 -13.98
N GLY A 28 -1.74 3.16 -12.80
CA GLY A 28 -2.42 4.45 -12.57
C GLY A 28 -1.62 5.70 -12.96
N VAL A 29 -0.28 5.65 -12.98
CA VAL A 29 0.62 6.82 -13.22
C VAL A 29 1.48 6.65 -14.49
N THR A 30 1.01 5.81 -15.42
CA THR A 30 1.81 5.21 -16.50
C THR A 30 2.62 6.18 -17.36
N SER A 31 2.03 7.27 -17.87
CA SER A 31 2.76 8.19 -18.77
C SER A 31 3.85 8.97 -18.04
N THR A 32 3.50 9.63 -16.95
CA THR A 32 4.45 10.43 -16.16
C THR A 32 5.57 9.56 -15.57
N PHE A 33 5.26 8.34 -15.13
CA PHE A 33 6.26 7.43 -14.57
C PHE A 33 7.24 6.94 -15.63
N GLN A 34 6.75 6.50 -16.79
CA GLN A 34 7.60 6.01 -17.89
C GLN A 34 8.50 7.12 -18.45
N ASP A 35 7.96 8.32 -18.62
CA ASP A 35 8.73 9.49 -19.08
C ASP A 35 9.82 9.87 -18.07
N VAL A 36 9.47 9.89 -16.79
CA VAL A 36 10.41 10.18 -15.70
C VAL A 36 11.55 9.15 -15.63
N LEU A 37 11.24 7.86 -15.77
CA LEU A 37 12.29 6.82 -15.76
C LEU A 37 13.16 6.85 -17.00
N ARG A 38 12.61 7.25 -18.15
CA ARG A 38 13.36 7.41 -19.41
C ARG A 38 14.31 8.60 -19.34
N ASP A 39 13.85 9.71 -18.81
CA ASP A 39 14.51 11.02 -18.98
C ASP A 39 15.42 11.40 -17.80
N LYS A 40 15.42 10.63 -16.70
CA LYS A 40 16.16 10.98 -15.48
C LYS A 40 17.16 9.92 -15.08
N SER A 41 18.34 10.38 -14.64
CA SER A 41 19.32 9.51 -13.98
C SER A 41 18.80 9.08 -12.59
N PRO A 42 19.31 7.99 -12.00
CA PRO A 42 18.96 7.60 -10.63
C PRO A 42 19.18 8.71 -9.58
N THR A 43 20.21 9.54 -9.77
CA THR A 43 20.48 10.69 -8.90
C THR A 43 19.38 11.75 -9.03
N ASP A 44 18.95 12.06 -10.25
CA ASP A 44 17.87 13.03 -10.51
C ASP A 44 16.53 12.52 -9.97
N LEU A 45 16.26 11.21 -10.09
CA LEU A 45 15.11 10.56 -9.48
C LEU A 45 15.12 10.74 -7.96
N LYS A 46 16.26 10.50 -7.31
CA LYS A 46 16.40 10.67 -5.86
C LYS A 46 16.16 12.12 -5.41
N ILE A 47 16.68 13.10 -6.16
CA ILE A 47 16.45 14.53 -5.88
C ILE A 47 14.97 14.89 -6.02
N MET A 48 14.33 14.43 -7.10
CA MET A 48 12.91 14.66 -7.35
C MET A 48 12.03 13.98 -6.29
N ASN A 49 12.30 12.72 -5.97
CA ASN A 49 11.60 11.96 -4.94
C ASN A 49 11.68 12.68 -3.58
N ARG A 50 12.88 13.14 -3.19
CA ARG A 50 13.09 13.92 -1.96
C ARG A 50 12.20 15.16 -1.91
N LYS A 51 12.17 15.95 -2.99
CA LYS A 51 11.35 17.17 -3.06
C LYS A 51 9.86 16.85 -2.87
N ILE A 52 9.37 15.80 -3.53
CA ILE A 52 7.96 15.40 -3.45
C ILE A 52 7.63 14.87 -2.03
N LEU A 53 8.48 14.03 -1.45
CA LEU A 53 8.31 13.48 -0.11
C LEU A 53 8.20 14.57 0.96
N LEU A 54 9.10 15.54 0.93
CA LEU A 54 9.04 16.70 1.83
C LEU A 54 7.77 17.53 1.59
N GLY A 55 7.40 17.73 0.32
CA GLY A 55 6.20 18.47 -0.06
C GLY A 55 4.88 17.83 0.40
N MET A 56 4.83 16.51 0.55
CA MET A 56 3.65 15.78 1.08
C MET A 56 3.67 15.61 2.61
N GLY A 57 4.64 16.22 3.30
CA GLY A 57 4.71 16.24 4.76
C GLY A 57 5.49 15.09 5.40
N ALA A 58 6.33 14.37 4.66
CA ALA A 58 7.31 13.47 5.27
C ALA A 58 8.41 14.26 5.99
N SER A 59 8.93 13.74 7.11
CA SER A 59 10.05 14.38 7.81
C SER A 59 11.35 14.21 7.00
N ALA A 60 12.33 15.11 7.19
CA ALA A 60 13.63 14.96 6.55
C ALA A 60 14.32 13.64 6.94
N ALA A 61 14.20 13.23 8.21
CA ALA A 61 14.76 11.97 8.69
C ALA A 61 14.10 10.75 8.03
N ASP A 62 12.77 10.70 7.96
CA ASP A 62 12.06 9.58 7.32
C ASP A 62 12.28 9.58 5.80
N THR A 63 12.41 10.77 5.19
CA THR A 63 12.72 10.93 3.75
C THR A 63 14.08 10.34 3.42
N GLU A 64 15.14 10.70 4.15
CA GLU A 64 16.47 10.14 3.91
C GLU A 64 16.53 8.65 4.25
N ALA A 65 15.85 8.19 5.31
CA ALA A 65 15.78 6.78 5.63
C ALA A 65 15.12 5.98 4.49
N PHE A 66 14.01 6.48 3.94
CA PHE A 66 13.35 5.86 2.79
C PHE A 66 14.23 5.83 1.54
N LEU A 67 14.81 6.98 1.17
CA LEU A 67 15.62 7.11 -0.06
C LEU A 67 16.95 6.33 -0.01
N ASN A 68 17.38 5.92 1.18
CA ASN A 68 18.56 5.07 1.39
C ASN A 68 18.20 3.62 1.72
N ASN A 69 16.90 3.26 1.75
CA ASN A 69 16.49 1.88 2.03
C ASN A 69 16.75 0.99 0.81
N GLY A 70 17.63 -0.01 0.99
CA GLY A 70 18.04 -0.97 -0.04
C GLY A 70 16.95 -1.95 -0.48
N ALA A 71 15.82 -2.01 0.23
CA ALA A 71 14.64 -2.77 -0.20
C ALA A 71 14.01 -2.20 -1.50
N PHE A 72 14.17 -0.90 -1.75
CA PHE A 72 13.59 -0.23 -2.90
C PHE A 72 14.66 0.06 -3.97
N SER A 73 14.45 -0.45 -5.18
CA SER A 73 15.18 0.04 -6.36
C SER A 73 14.82 1.52 -6.64
N PRO A 74 15.66 2.28 -7.39
CA PRO A 74 15.33 3.67 -7.73
C PRO A 74 13.96 3.83 -8.41
N SER A 75 13.58 2.88 -9.27
CA SER A 75 12.27 2.86 -9.92
C SER A 75 11.13 2.57 -8.93
N ALA A 76 11.30 1.61 -8.01
CA ALA A 76 10.32 1.34 -6.96
C ALA A 76 10.13 2.53 -6.01
N GLN A 77 11.22 3.22 -5.64
CA GLN A 77 11.15 4.47 -4.87
C GLN A 77 10.31 5.52 -5.60
N THR A 78 10.59 5.75 -6.87
CA THR A 78 9.84 6.73 -7.68
C THR A 78 8.38 6.33 -7.84
N ALA A 79 8.08 5.05 -8.09
CA ALA A 79 6.71 4.55 -8.18
C ALA A 79 5.92 4.83 -6.89
N PHE A 80 6.46 4.45 -5.74
CA PHE A 80 5.83 4.70 -4.44
C PHE A 80 5.58 6.20 -4.20
N VAL A 81 6.57 7.04 -4.49
CA VAL A 81 6.47 8.49 -4.29
C VAL A 81 5.41 9.11 -5.20
N LEU A 82 5.34 8.69 -6.46
CA LEU A 82 4.33 9.20 -7.39
C LEU A 82 2.92 8.70 -7.05
N ASN A 83 2.77 7.45 -6.59
CA ASN A 83 1.49 6.93 -6.09
C ASN A 83 1.02 7.69 -4.83
N LEU A 84 1.94 8.01 -3.91
CA LEU A 84 1.59 8.87 -2.76
C LEU A 84 1.31 10.33 -3.17
N LYS A 85 1.91 10.79 -4.26
CA LYS A 85 1.64 12.13 -4.80
C LYS A 85 0.23 12.23 -5.38
N SER A 86 -0.30 11.18 -6.01
CA SER A 86 -1.69 11.19 -6.54
C SER A 86 -2.75 11.30 -5.45
N LEU A 87 -2.40 10.94 -4.21
CA LEU A 87 -3.20 11.18 -3.00
C LEU A 87 -3.16 12.66 -2.54
N ASP A 88 -3.17 13.62 -3.45
CA ASP A 88 -3.11 15.03 -3.07
C ASP A 88 -4.36 15.46 -2.29
N GLY A 89 -4.16 16.28 -1.25
CA GLY A 89 -5.21 16.62 -0.29
C GLY A 89 -5.53 15.52 0.74
N VAL A 90 -4.99 14.30 0.62
CA VAL A 90 -5.07 13.28 1.68
C VAL A 90 -4.05 13.61 2.77
N ALA A 91 -4.51 13.74 4.01
CA ALA A 91 -3.65 14.07 5.13
C ALA A 91 -2.79 12.89 5.58
N ASN A 92 -1.67 13.20 6.24
CA ASN A 92 -0.78 12.24 6.91
C ASN A 92 -0.09 11.22 5.97
N ARG A 93 0.14 11.57 4.70
CA ARG A 93 0.92 10.77 3.73
C ARG A 93 2.33 10.42 4.23
N GLY A 94 2.97 11.34 4.94
CA GLY A 94 4.28 11.11 5.56
C GLY A 94 4.35 9.93 6.53
N ALA A 95 3.22 9.52 7.14
CA ALA A 95 3.20 8.33 7.99
C ALA A 95 3.47 7.03 7.22
N PHE A 96 2.99 6.93 5.97
CA PHE A 96 3.27 5.76 5.13
C PHE A 96 4.71 5.76 4.64
N VAL A 97 5.29 6.94 4.34
CA VAL A 97 6.72 7.08 4.02
C VAL A 97 7.58 6.56 5.18
N ARG A 98 7.27 6.99 6.40
CA ARG A 98 7.97 6.52 7.62
C ARG A 98 7.85 5.01 7.79
N LEU A 99 6.68 4.44 7.53
CA LEU A 99 6.47 3.00 7.62
C LEU A 99 7.34 2.25 6.59
N ALA A 100 7.29 2.65 5.33
CA ALA A 100 8.12 2.08 4.25
C ALA A 100 9.62 2.20 4.57
N ALA A 101 10.06 3.34 5.11
CA ALA A 101 11.45 3.55 5.52
C ALA A 101 11.91 2.56 6.60
N LYS A 102 11.05 2.27 7.59
CA LYS A 102 11.42 1.54 8.81
C LYS A 102 11.12 0.05 8.79
N LYS A 103 10.17 -0.39 7.96
CA LYS A 103 9.63 -1.75 8.00
C LYS A 103 9.94 -2.56 6.75
N SER A 104 10.20 -1.91 5.62
CA SER A 104 10.58 -2.63 4.41
C SER A 104 12.03 -3.09 4.50
N SER A 105 12.23 -4.41 4.42
CA SER A 105 13.53 -5.06 4.55
C SER A 105 13.99 -5.78 3.27
N ASP A 106 13.05 -6.10 2.38
CA ASP A 106 13.29 -6.75 1.11
C ASP A 106 12.41 -6.18 -0.02
N GLU A 107 12.65 -6.65 -1.24
CA GLU A 107 11.90 -6.23 -2.43
C GLU A 107 10.40 -6.52 -2.32
N ALA A 108 10.01 -7.58 -1.61
CA ALA A 108 8.63 -7.97 -1.47
C ALA A 108 7.86 -6.96 -0.58
N ASP A 109 8.50 -6.46 0.49
CA ASP A 109 7.98 -5.35 1.28
C ASP A 109 7.86 -4.05 0.47
N ALA A 110 8.82 -3.80 -0.43
CA ALA A 110 8.80 -2.62 -1.31
C ALA A 110 7.64 -2.67 -2.31
N ILE A 111 7.42 -3.82 -2.96
CA ILE A 111 6.27 -4.06 -3.85
C ILE A 111 4.96 -3.83 -3.11
N PHE A 112 4.82 -4.39 -1.91
CA PHE A 112 3.63 -4.17 -1.07
C PHE A 112 3.36 -2.68 -0.84
N CYS A 113 4.39 -1.89 -0.50
CA CYS A 113 4.22 -0.44 -0.30
C CYS A 113 3.81 0.29 -1.59
N VAL A 114 4.48 0.00 -2.72
CA VAL A 114 4.22 0.64 -4.02
C VAL A 114 2.78 0.39 -4.46
N GLU A 115 2.37 -0.87 -4.47
CA GLU A 115 1.08 -1.30 -4.99
C GLU A 115 -0.07 -0.98 -4.03
N THR A 116 0.17 -0.99 -2.71
CA THR A 116 -0.82 -0.50 -1.74
C THR A 116 -1.06 1.00 -1.92
N ALA A 117 -0.02 1.79 -2.16
CA ALA A 117 -0.18 3.22 -2.46
C ALA A 117 -0.94 3.45 -3.78
N GLU A 118 -0.72 2.61 -4.80
CA GLU A 118 -1.48 2.66 -6.05
C GLU A 118 -2.96 2.36 -5.82
N LEU A 119 -3.28 1.28 -5.08
CA LEU A 119 -4.65 0.91 -4.75
C LEU A 119 -5.36 2.02 -3.96
N MET A 120 -4.67 2.67 -3.02
CA MET A 120 -5.19 3.84 -2.33
C MET A 120 -5.50 4.99 -3.30
N GLY A 121 -4.63 5.24 -4.29
CA GLY A 121 -4.83 6.23 -5.34
C GLY A 121 -6.09 5.94 -6.16
N ASN A 122 -6.24 4.70 -6.63
CA ASN A 122 -7.40 4.27 -7.41
C ASN A 122 -8.71 4.44 -6.62
N LEU A 123 -8.71 4.09 -5.33
CA LEU A 123 -9.86 4.29 -4.44
C LEU A 123 -10.18 5.78 -4.25
N HIS A 124 -9.14 6.62 -4.13
CA HIS A 124 -9.29 8.06 -3.93
C HIS A 124 -9.90 8.78 -5.15
N GLU A 125 -9.46 8.40 -6.35
CA GLU A 125 -9.94 8.95 -7.62
C GLU A 125 -11.32 8.39 -8.02
N GLY A 126 -11.62 7.16 -7.62
CA GLY A 126 -12.91 6.52 -7.83
C GLY A 126 -13.94 6.85 -6.75
N ASP A 127 -14.69 5.84 -6.32
CA ASP A 127 -15.90 6.01 -5.51
C ASP A 127 -15.65 6.17 -4.01
N LYS A 128 -14.37 6.17 -3.56
CA LYS A 128 -14.03 6.28 -2.14
C LYS A 128 -12.96 7.36 -1.87
N PRO A 129 -13.30 8.65 -2.05
CA PRO A 129 -12.36 9.73 -1.75
C PRO A 129 -11.80 9.66 -0.33
N LEU A 130 -10.48 9.54 -0.24
CA LEU A 130 -9.75 9.45 1.02
C LEU A 130 -9.59 10.85 1.66
N ALA A 131 -9.63 10.89 2.99
CA ALA A 131 -9.39 12.10 3.79
C ALA A 131 -8.01 12.08 4.46
N ARG A 132 -7.61 10.92 4.99
CA ARG A 132 -6.32 10.76 5.67
C ARG A 132 -5.83 9.32 5.65
N ILE A 133 -4.51 9.14 5.76
CA ILE A 133 -3.89 7.86 6.11
C ILE A 133 -3.76 7.76 7.63
N ALA A 134 -4.03 6.58 8.18
CA ALA A 134 -3.79 6.21 9.57
C ALA A 134 -3.02 4.89 9.64
N LEU A 135 -2.59 4.51 10.85
CA LEU A 135 -1.86 3.28 11.10
C LEU A 135 -2.60 2.48 12.18
N ILE A 136 -2.75 1.18 11.95
CA ILE A 136 -3.10 0.19 12.99
C ILE A 136 -1.85 -0.66 13.20
N GLY A 137 -1.15 -0.44 14.31
CA GLY A 137 0.20 -0.98 14.49
C GLY A 137 1.13 -0.51 13.38
N ASP A 138 1.74 -1.47 12.68
CA ASP A 138 2.62 -1.24 11.52
C ASP A 138 1.90 -1.41 10.18
N PHE A 139 0.57 -1.31 10.16
CA PHE A 139 -0.23 -1.48 8.94
C PHE A 139 -0.90 -0.17 8.50
N PRO A 140 -0.73 0.27 7.24
CA PRO A 140 -1.36 1.47 6.75
C PRO A 140 -2.83 1.23 6.41
N ILE A 141 -3.71 2.07 6.94
CA ILE A 141 -5.14 2.12 6.60
C ILE A 141 -5.51 3.53 6.16
N CYS A 142 -6.67 3.67 5.54
CA CYS A 142 -7.21 4.97 5.16
C CYS A 142 -8.51 5.26 5.89
N VAL A 143 -8.82 6.54 6.04
CA VAL A 143 -10.16 6.99 6.38
C VAL A 143 -10.67 7.87 5.26
N ALA A 144 -11.82 7.49 4.71
CA ALA A 144 -12.50 8.21 3.65
C ALA A 144 -13.17 9.48 4.17
N LYS A 145 -13.51 10.40 3.26
CA LYS A 145 -14.20 11.66 3.59
C LYS A 145 -15.58 11.44 4.24
N ASP A 146 -16.23 10.31 3.95
CA ASP A 146 -17.49 9.89 4.59
C ASP A 146 -17.28 9.25 5.99
N GLY A 147 -16.03 9.09 6.43
CA GLY A 147 -15.65 8.47 7.70
C GLY A 147 -15.49 6.96 7.64
N THR A 148 -15.66 6.31 6.48
CA THR A 148 -15.40 4.88 6.31
C THR A 148 -13.93 4.57 6.58
N VAL A 149 -13.65 3.56 7.40
CA VAL A 149 -12.30 3.01 7.54
C VAL A 149 -12.05 2.03 6.40
N VAL A 150 -11.01 2.28 5.62
CA VAL A 150 -10.68 1.52 4.42
C VAL A 150 -9.35 0.80 4.65
N VAL A 151 -9.38 -0.52 4.55
CA VAL A 151 -8.19 -1.38 4.52
C VAL A 151 -7.90 -1.71 3.06
N ALA A 152 -6.94 -1.01 2.46
CA ALA A 152 -6.45 -1.30 1.12
C ALA A 152 -5.33 -2.33 1.23
N LEU A 153 -5.53 -3.50 0.62
CA LEU A 153 -4.61 -4.63 0.66
C LEU A 153 -4.20 -5.01 -0.75
N GLN A 154 -2.89 -4.99 -1.00
CA GLN A 154 -2.35 -5.61 -2.20
C GLN A 154 -1.88 -7.04 -1.91
N TRP A 155 -2.78 -8.02 -2.02
CA TRP A 155 -2.43 -9.45 -1.99
C TRP A 155 -3.19 -10.21 -3.07
N ASP A 156 -2.52 -11.21 -3.66
CA ASP A 156 -3.14 -12.12 -4.65
C ASP A 156 -4.29 -12.93 -4.03
N TYR A 157 -4.12 -13.34 -2.78
CA TYR A 157 -5.11 -14.11 -2.04
C TYR A 157 -5.08 -13.80 -0.55
N ALA A 158 -6.27 -13.55 0.02
CA ALA A 158 -6.42 -13.28 1.46
C ALA A 158 -7.25 -14.40 2.13
N ALA A 159 -6.63 -15.09 3.08
CA ALA A 159 -7.25 -16.17 3.84
C ALA A 159 -7.64 -15.74 5.26
N TRP A 160 -8.65 -16.39 5.84
CA TRP A 160 -8.99 -16.18 7.25
C TRP A 160 -7.95 -16.83 8.15
N THR A 161 -7.37 -16.05 9.06
CA THR A 161 -6.37 -16.50 10.02
C THR A 161 -6.60 -15.84 11.38
N ALA A 162 -5.95 -16.33 12.42
CA ALA A 162 -6.00 -15.68 13.74
C ALA A 162 -5.45 -14.24 13.71
N LEU A 163 -4.52 -13.94 12.79
CA LEU A 163 -4.04 -12.58 12.60
C LEU A 163 -5.10 -11.69 11.93
N ALA A 164 -5.76 -12.19 10.89
CA ALA A 164 -6.86 -11.48 10.23
C ALA A 164 -8.02 -11.21 11.21
N ASP A 165 -8.32 -12.15 12.10
CA ASP A 165 -9.31 -11.98 13.17
C ASP A 165 -8.95 -10.82 14.12
N ARG A 166 -7.71 -10.80 14.62
CA ARG A 166 -7.24 -9.71 15.50
C ARG A 166 -7.25 -8.37 14.77
N PHE A 167 -6.70 -8.32 13.57
CA PHE A 167 -6.64 -7.09 12.79
C PHE A 167 -8.03 -6.55 12.44
N ALA A 168 -9.00 -7.42 12.11
CA ALA A 168 -10.38 -7.01 11.89
C ALA A 168 -11.00 -6.38 13.16
N ARG A 169 -10.69 -6.89 14.36
CA ARG A 169 -11.16 -6.27 15.61
C ARG A 169 -10.54 -4.88 15.82
N ASP A 170 -9.24 -4.73 15.54
CA ASP A 170 -8.55 -3.45 15.67
C ASP A 170 -9.14 -2.41 14.68
N VAL A 171 -9.46 -2.84 13.45
CA VAL A 171 -10.14 -1.98 12.46
C VAL A 171 -11.52 -1.55 12.95
N LYS A 172 -12.31 -2.44 13.55
CA LYS A 172 -13.62 -2.07 14.13
C LYS A 172 -13.47 -1.09 15.28
N ALA A 173 -12.44 -1.25 16.11
CA ALA A 173 -12.16 -0.34 17.22
C ALA A 173 -11.78 1.06 16.70
N GLU A 174 -10.93 1.15 15.68
CA GLU A 174 -10.56 2.42 15.03
C GLU A 174 -11.76 3.07 14.34
N ALA A 175 -12.64 2.27 13.72
CA ALA A 175 -13.82 2.78 13.03
C ALA A 175 -14.85 3.41 13.97
N LYS A 176 -14.87 3.07 15.27
CA LYS A 176 -15.80 3.64 16.27
C LYS A 176 -17.27 3.64 15.78
N GLY A 177 -17.69 2.52 15.18
CA GLY A 177 -19.04 2.34 14.62
C GLY A 177 -19.24 2.89 13.21
N LYS A 178 -18.23 3.51 12.59
CA LYS A 178 -18.28 3.88 11.17
C LYS A 178 -18.18 2.66 10.25
N PRO A 179 -18.63 2.75 8.98
CA PRO A 179 -18.48 1.68 8.01
C PRO A 179 -17.02 1.25 7.84
N CYS A 180 -16.81 -0.02 7.54
CA CYS A 180 -15.49 -0.58 7.26
C CYS A 180 -15.50 -1.21 5.88
N LEU A 181 -14.49 -0.91 5.07
CA LEU A 181 -14.28 -1.47 3.75
C LEU A 181 -12.94 -2.21 3.73
N VAL A 182 -12.95 -3.47 3.30
CA VAL A 182 -11.74 -4.18 2.86
C VAL A 182 -11.71 -4.14 1.33
N ALA A 183 -10.68 -3.51 0.78
CA ALA A 183 -10.42 -3.38 -0.64
C ALA A 183 -9.17 -4.19 -0.97
N LEU A 184 -9.34 -5.33 -1.66
CA LEU A 184 -8.27 -6.25 -2.01
C LEU A 184 -8.01 -6.24 -3.51
N SER A 185 -6.73 -6.24 -3.89
CA SER A 185 -6.34 -6.34 -5.29
C SER A 185 -6.64 -7.70 -5.91
N GLY A 186 -6.28 -8.79 -5.23
CA GLY A 186 -6.55 -10.17 -5.60
C GLY A 186 -7.87 -10.68 -5.04
N ILE A 187 -7.92 -11.94 -4.60
CA ILE A 187 -9.18 -12.62 -4.24
C ILE A 187 -9.27 -12.87 -2.72
N VAL A 188 -10.45 -12.61 -2.15
CA VAL A 188 -10.76 -12.95 -0.77
C VAL A 188 -11.27 -14.40 -0.70
N SER A 189 -10.73 -15.23 0.20
CA SER A 189 -11.25 -16.58 0.44
C SER A 189 -12.73 -16.54 0.88
N PRO A 190 -13.56 -17.54 0.54
CA PRO A 190 -14.96 -17.59 0.97
C PRO A 190 -15.12 -17.41 2.49
N ARG A 191 -14.26 -18.06 3.27
CA ARG A 191 -14.24 -17.95 4.73
C ARG A 191 -13.89 -16.55 5.22
N LEU A 192 -12.88 -15.89 4.65
CA LEU A 192 -12.53 -14.52 5.03
C LEU A 192 -13.68 -13.55 4.71
N ARG A 193 -14.35 -13.74 3.57
CA ARG A 193 -15.52 -12.94 3.19
C ARG A 193 -16.64 -13.09 4.21
N GLU A 194 -17.03 -14.32 4.53
CA GLU A 194 -18.08 -14.62 5.50
C GLU A 194 -17.77 -14.02 6.88
N GLU A 195 -16.54 -14.18 7.37
CA GLU A 195 -16.11 -13.64 8.67
C GLU A 195 -16.08 -12.10 8.69
N LEU A 196 -15.68 -11.45 7.60
CA LEU A 196 -15.69 -9.99 7.51
C LEU A 196 -17.11 -9.43 7.36
N GLU A 197 -17.92 -9.98 6.46
CA GLU A 197 -19.28 -9.51 6.19
C GLU A 197 -20.20 -9.73 7.39
N SER A 198 -20.08 -10.86 8.11
CA SER A 198 -20.81 -11.09 9.37
C SER A 198 -20.45 -10.09 10.48
N ARG A 199 -19.29 -9.42 10.38
CA ARG A 199 -18.84 -8.34 11.29
C ARG A 199 -19.16 -6.94 10.76
N GLY A 200 -19.92 -6.86 9.67
CA GLY A 200 -20.37 -5.62 9.06
C GLY A 200 -19.28 -4.89 8.26
N PHE A 201 -18.30 -5.62 7.74
CA PHE A 201 -17.40 -5.08 6.71
C PHE A 201 -18.03 -5.22 5.33
N HIS A 202 -17.83 -4.22 4.48
CA HIS A 202 -17.98 -4.39 3.04
C HIS A 202 -16.67 -4.93 2.46
N VAL A 203 -16.74 -5.89 1.56
CA VAL A 203 -15.55 -6.54 0.98
C VAL A 203 -15.58 -6.43 -0.55
N GLN A 204 -14.60 -5.73 -1.09
CA GLN A 204 -14.33 -5.62 -2.51
C GLN A 204 -13.01 -6.33 -2.82
N ASP A 205 -13.03 -7.22 -3.81
CA ASP A 205 -11.86 -7.97 -4.27
C ASP A 205 -11.71 -7.79 -5.79
N ARG A 206 -10.59 -8.25 -6.36
CA ARG A 206 -10.24 -8.10 -7.78
C ARG A 206 -10.13 -6.64 -8.22
N LEU A 207 -9.73 -5.76 -7.31
CA LEU A 207 -9.60 -4.32 -7.58
C LEU A 207 -8.37 -3.97 -8.42
N SER A 208 -7.42 -4.89 -8.57
CA SER A 208 -6.38 -4.81 -9.59
C SER A 208 -6.47 -6.08 -10.45
N PRO A 209 -7.38 -6.11 -11.44
CA PRO A 209 -7.41 -7.23 -12.36
C PRO A 209 -6.07 -7.21 -13.12
N GLY A 210 -5.27 -8.26 -12.93
CA GLY A 210 -4.08 -8.47 -13.75
C GLY A 210 -4.42 -8.41 -15.25
N PRO A 211 -3.42 -8.28 -16.13
CA PRO A 211 -3.61 -8.05 -17.56
C PRO A 211 -4.40 -9.14 -18.31
N LEU A 212 -4.70 -10.26 -17.64
CA LEU A 212 -5.51 -11.35 -18.14
C LEU A 212 -6.95 -11.19 -17.62
N ARG A 213 -7.73 -10.39 -18.34
CA ARG A 213 -9.20 -10.44 -18.27
C ARG A 213 -9.73 -11.53 -19.21
#